data_AF-A0A0Q0CEW6-F1
#
_entry.id   AF-A0A0Q0CEW6-F1
#
_cell.length_a   1.000
_cell.length_b   1.000
_cell.length_c   1.000
_cell.angle_alpha   90.00
_cell.angle_beta   90.00
_cell.angle_gamma   90.00
#
_symmetry.space_group_name_H-M   'P 1'
#
loop_
_entity.id
_entity.type
_entity.pdbx_description
1 polymer ?
#
loop_
_entity_poly.entity_id
_entity_poly.type
_entity_poly.pdbx_seq_one_letter_code
_entity_poly.pdbx_strand_id
1 'polypeptide(L)'
;MYTLTQYNKAHAAACERIGLPVGKALGTTPHGHRHAYGRRLSNAGIDKALIRRFMHHASLESQDVYTQANTREALAALEAAAQLLRDKHTGTFSTSDLLLLDIELND
;
A
#
# COMPACT_ATOMS: atom_id res chain seq x y z
N MET A 1 10.95 26.54 -27.40
CA MET A 1 11.61 26.29 -26.10
C MET A 1 10.75 25.29 -25.34
N TYR A 2 11.28 24.13 -24.98
CA TYR A 2 10.55 23.11 -24.21
C TYR A 2 10.39 23.57 -22.75
N THR A 3 9.16 23.70 -22.28
CA THR A 3 8.85 24.07 -20.89
C THR A 3 8.02 22.99 -20.21
N LEU A 4 8.07 22.95 -18.87
CA LEU A 4 7.27 22.02 -18.08
C LEU A 4 5.76 22.21 -18.35
N THR A 5 5.31 23.44 -18.57
CA THR A 5 3.92 23.76 -18.93
C THR A 5 3.52 23.15 -20.27
N GLN A 6 4.38 23.26 -21.30
CA GLN A 6 4.10 22.66 -22.60
C GLN A 6 4.09 21.13 -22.52
N TYR A 7 5.01 20.54 -21.77
CA TYR A 7 5.01 19.10 -21.50
C TYR A 7 3.70 18.66 -20.84
N ASN A 8 3.27 19.34 -19.77
CA ASN A 8 2.03 19.00 -19.08
C ASN A 8 0.80 19.12 -19.99
N LYS A 9 0.75 20.15 -20.85
CA LYS A 9 -0.32 20.31 -21.84
C LYS A 9 -0.34 19.17 -22.87
N ALA A 10 0.83 18.81 -23.41
CA ALA A 10 0.94 17.72 -24.38
C ALA A 10 0.59 16.36 -23.76
N HIS A 11 1.01 16.12 -22.52
CA HIS A 11 0.68 14.93 -21.75
C HIS A 11 -0.84 14.81 -21.48
N ALA A 12 -1.48 15.90 -21.06
CA ALA A 12 -2.93 15.92 -20.84
C ALA A 12 -3.70 15.56 -22.12
N ALA A 13 -3.36 16.21 -23.25
CA ALA A 13 -3.98 15.92 -24.54
C ALA A 13 -3.74 14.47 -25.00
N ALA A 14 -2.59 13.88 -24.66
CA ALA A 14 -2.31 12.47 -24.96
C ALA A 14 -3.17 11.52 -24.12
N CYS A 15 -3.37 11.81 -22.83
CA CYS A 15 -4.26 11.03 -21.97
C CYS A 15 -5.71 11.06 -22.48
N GLU A 16 -6.21 12.25 -22.81
CA GLU A 16 -7.56 12.40 -23.36
C GLU A 16 -7.73 11.65 -24.68
N ARG A 17 -6.72 11.69 -25.57
CA ARG A 17 -6.74 10.97 -26.85
C ARG A 17 -6.88 9.46 -26.70
N ILE A 18 -6.36 8.89 -25.60
CA ILE A 18 -6.48 7.45 -25.30
C ILE A 18 -7.69 7.15 -24.40
N GLY A 19 -8.58 8.11 -24.18
CA GLY A 19 -9.81 7.93 -23.39
C GLY A 19 -9.62 8.00 -21.88
N LEU A 20 -8.48 8.50 -21.39
CA LEU A 20 -8.24 8.68 -19.96
C LEU A 20 -8.57 10.12 -19.53
N PRO A 21 -9.52 10.34 -18.61
CA PRO A 21 -9.75 11.66 -18.04
C PRO A 21 -8.53 12.12 -17.24
N VAL A 22 -8.08 13.36 -17.44
CA VAL A 22 -6.91 13.92 -16.75
C VAL A 22 -7.33 14.46 -15.39
N GLY A 23 -6.69 13.97 -14.32
CA GLY A 23 -6.97 14.46 -12.98
C GLY A 23 -6.02 13.90 -11.93
N LYS A 24 -5.67 14.73 -10.94
CA LYS A 24 -4.80 14.31 -9.82
C LYS A 24 -5.40 13.14 -9.04
N ALA A 25 -6.70 13.22 -8.72
CA ALA A 25 -7.43 12.17 -8.01
C ALA A 25 -7.52 10.86 -8.81
N LEU A 26 -7.39 10.92 -10.14
CA LEU A 26 -7.46 9.78 -11.05
C LEU A 26 -6.09 9.17 -11.34
N GLY A 27 -5.00 9.80 -10.86
CA GLY A 27 -3.63 9.34 -11.10
C GLY A 27 -3.12 9.57 -12.53
N THR A 28 -3.91 10.19 -13.40
CA THR A 28 -3.65 10.42 -14.83
C THR A 28 -2.85 11.70 -15.11
N THR A 29 -2.00 12.09 -14.16
CA THR A 29 -1.06 13.20 -14.31
C THR A 29 0.36 12.63 -14.46
N PRO A 30 1.36 13.39 -14.96
CA PRO A 30 2.74 12.89 -15.04
C PRO A 30 3.26 12.40 -13.69
N HIS A 31 2.95 13.15 -12.62
CA HIS A 31 3.31 12.77 -11.26
C HIS A 31 2.55 11.53 -10.79
N GLY A 32 1.24 11.43 -11.08
CA GLY A 32 0.44 10.25 -10.78
C GLY A 32 0.94 8.98 -11.47
N HIS A 33 1.35 9.07 -12.74
CA HIS A 33 1.99 7.95 -13.44
C HIS A 33 3.31 7.53 -12.78
N ARG A 34 4.09 8.48 -12.26
CA ARG A 34 5.32 8.18 -11.51
C ARG A 34 5.04 7.45 -10.19
N HIS A 35 3.96 7.81 -9.48
CA HIS A 35 3.47 7.02 -8.33
C HIS A 35 3.05 5.62 -8.75
N ALA A 36 2.24 5.48 -9.80
CA ALA A 36 1.81 4.17 -10.28
C ALA A 36 3.00 3.28 -10.70
N TYR A 37 4.06 3.87 -11.23
CA TYR A 37 5.30 3.17 -11.52
C TYR A 37 5.99 2.64 -10.26
N GLY A 38 6.28 3.51 -9.28
CA GLY A 38 6.92 3.11 -8.02
C GLY A 38 6.12 2.05 -7.26
N ARG A 39 4.80 2.21 -7.19
CA ARG A 39 3.88 1.24 -6.57
C ARG A 39 3.92 -0.12 -7.26
N ARG A 40 3.93 -0.17 -8.59
CA ARG A 40 4.04 -1.44 -9.33
C ARG A 40 5.37 -2.15 -9.07
N LEU A 41 6.47 -1.41 -9.00
CA LEU A 41 7.77 -2.00 -8.62
C LEU A 41 7.74 -2.57 -7.20
N SER A 42 7.22 -1.80 -6.24
CA SER A 42 7.11 -2.24 -4.84
C SER A 42 6.21 -3.47 -4.70
N ASN A 43 5.04 -3.47 -5.36
CA ASN A 43 4.09 -4.59 -5.31
C ASN A 43 4.62 -5.85 -6.01
N ALA A 44 5.54 -5.69 -6.97
CA ALA A 44 6.25 -6.80 -7.61
C ALA A 44 7.42 -7.34 -6.75
N GLY A 45 7.64 -6.81 -5.54
CA GLY A 45 8.71 -7.26 -4.65
C GLY A 45 10.11 -6.84 -5.09
N ILE A 46 10.24 -5.82 -5.94
CA ILE A 46 11.54 -5.32 -6.38
C ILE A 46 12.27 -4.65 -5.20
N ASP A 47 13.55 -4.94 -5.06
CA ASP A 47 14.39 -4.40 -3.99
C ASP A 47 14.46 -2.86 -4.01
N LYS A 48 14.47 -2.24 -2.82
CA LYS A 48 14.50 -0.78 -2.65
C LYS A 48 15.69 -0.11 -3.34
N ALA A 49 16.86 -0.74 -3.42
CA ALA A 49 18.02 -0.16 -4.10
C ALA A 49 17.84 -0.13 -5.63
N LEU A 50 17.15 -1.12 -6.18
CA LEU A 50 16.79 -1.17 -7.60
C LEU A 50 15.67 -0.17 -7.92
N ILE A 51 14.63 -0.09 -7.09
CA ILE A 51 13.55 0.90 -7.27
C ILE A 51 14.14 2.32 -7.30
N ARG A 52 15.04 2.68 -6.37
CA ARG A 52 15.76 3.97 -6.40
C ARG A 52 16.43 4.23 -7.75
N ARG A 53 17.13 3.23 -8.29
CA ARG A 53 17.82 3.34 -9.60
C ARG A 53 16.83 3.53 -10.73
N PHE A 54 15.77 2.72 -10.76
CA PHE A 54 14.73 2.74 -11.80
C PHE A 54 13.90 4.02 -11.79
N MET A 55 13.74 4.65 -10.62
CA MET A 55 13.04 5.92 -10.48
C MET A 55 13.98 7.13 -10.60
N HIS A 56 15.30 6.92 -10.77
CA HIS A 56 16.32 7.96 -10.82
C HIS A 56 16.33 8.87 -9.58
N HIS A 57 16.22 8.27 -8.40
CA HIS A 57 16.26 8.99 -7.13
C HIS A 57 17.67 9.07 -6.56
N ALA A 58 18.00 10.20 -5.93
CA ALA A 58 19.31 10.43 -5.33
C ALA A 58 19.53 9.60 -4.05
N SER A 59 18.48 9.31 -3.30
CA SER A 59 18.54 8.59 -2.02
C SER A 59 17.46 7.50 -1.93
N LEU A 60 17.59 6.59 -0.97
CA LEU A 60 16.61 5.51 -0.75
C LEU A 60 15.29 6.01 -0.13
N GLU A 61 15.29 7.18 0.48
CA GLU A 61 14.14 7.80 1.14
C GLU A 61 13.28 8.57 0.12
N SER A 62 13.92 9.08 -0.94
CA SER A 62 13.25 9.85 -2.01
C SER A 62 12.15 9.05 -2.75
N GLN A 63 12.20 7.72 -2.69
CA GLN A 63 11.21 6.82 -3.27
C GLN A 63 10.03 6.52 -2.36
N ASP A 64 10.13 6.75 -1.04
CA ASP A 64 9.11 6.28 -0.10
C ASP A 64 7.73 6.85 -0.44
N VAL A 65 7.65 8.13 -0.83
CA VAL A 65 6.38 8.76 -1.26
C VAL A 65 5.76 8.07 -2.49
N TYR A 66 6.57 7.45 -3.35
CA TYR A 66 6.12 6.75 -4.56
C TYR A 66 5.83 5.26 -4.33
N THR A 67 6.23 4.68 -3.20
CA THR A 67 6.04 3.25 -2.89
C THR A 67 5.05 3.00 -1.75
N GLN A 68 4.65 4.04 -1.03
CA GLN A 68 3.70 3.99 0.10
C GLN A 68 2.43 3.18 -0.20
N ALA A 69 2.02 2.38 0.78
CA ALA A 69 0.76 1.64 0.76
C ALA A 69 -0.44 2.58 0.56
N ASN A 70 -1.42 2.14 -0.22
CA ASN A 70 -2.69 2.87 -0.31
C ASN A 70 -3.59 2.49 0.88
N THR A 71 -4.66 3.26 1.10
CA THR A 71 -5.59 3.05 2.23
C THR A 71 -6.12 1.62 2.29
N ARG A 72 -6.46 1.02 1.14
CA ARG A 72 -6.98 -0.37 1.10
C ARG A 72 -5.95 -1.38 1.58
N GLU A 73 -4.70 -1.24 1.16
CA GLU A 73 -3.61 -2.11 1.62
C GLU A 73 -3.29 -1.89 3.10
N ALA A 74 -3.31 -0.64 3.57
CA ALA A 74 -3.12 -0.33 4.99
C ALA A 74 -4.23 -0.96 5.85
N LEU A 75 -5.49 -0.88 5.42
CA LEU A 75 -6.61 -1.52 6.09
C LEU A 75 -6.48 -3.05 6.09
N ALA A 76 -6.13 -3.66 4.95
CA ALA A 76 -5.91 -5.10 4.88
C ALA A 76 -4.78 -5.57 5.83
N ALA A 77 -3.69 -4.80 5.94
CA ALA A 77 -2.61 -5.08 6.89
C ALA A 77 -3.07 -4.96 8.35
N LEU A 78 -3.89 -3.96 8.68
CA LEU A 78 -4.48 -3.78 10.01
C LEU A 78 -5.43 -4.94 10.38
N GLU A 79 -6.28 -5.36 9.44
CA GLU A 79 -7.20 -6.49 9.62
C GLU A 79 -6.44 -7.80 9.87
N ALA A 80 -5.40 -8.07 9.08
CA ALA A 80 -4.54 -9.24 9.26
C ALA A 80 -3.85 -9.22 10.64
N ALA A 81 -3.30 -8.07 11.05
CA ALA A 81 -2.68 -7.93 12.36
C ALA A 81 -3.68 -8.14 13.50
N ALA A 82 -4.90 -7.62 13.37
CA ALA A 82 -5.97 -7.82 14.35
C ALA A 82 -6.36 -9.30 14.50
N GLN A 83 -6.38 -10.07 13.40
CA GLN A 83 -6.64 -11.50 13.44
C GLN A 83 -5.52 -12.25 14.18
N LEU A 84 -4.26 -11.97 13.86
CA LEU A 84 -3.11 -12.59 14.54
C LEU A 84 -3.13 -12.36 16.06
N LEU A 85 -3.58 -11.19 16.51
CA LEU A 85 -3.71 -10.89 17.94
C LEU A 85 -4.84 -11.71 18.60
N ARG A 86 -5.98 -11.91 17.92
CA ARG A 86 -7.07 -12.76 18.40
C ARG A 86 -6.63 -14.22 18.53
N ASP A 87 -5.97 -14.74 17.50
CA ASP A 87 -5.54 -16.14 17.46
C ASP A 87 -4.57 -16.48 18.60
N LYS A 88 -3.66 -15.54 18.91
CA LYS A 88 -2.74 -15.66 20.05
C LYS A 88 -3.48 -15.74 21.40
N HIS A 89 -4.54 -14.95 21.58
CA HIS A 89 -5.32 -14.96 22.82
C HIS A 89 -6.18 -16.22 22.95
N THR A 90 -6.76 -16.72 21.86
CA THR A 90 -7.55 -17.97 21.88
C THR A 90 -6.70 -19.21 22.11
N GLY A 91 -5.44 -19.21 21.64
CA GLY A 91 -4.49 -20.31 21.85
C GLY A 91 -3.94 -20.43 23.29
N THR A 92 -4.38 -19.58 24.22
CA THR A 92 -3.91 -19.58 25.63
C THR A 92 -4.89 -20.27 26.59
N PHE A 93 -6.10 -20.65 26.14
CA PHE A 93 -6.98 -21.49 26.96
C PHE A 93 -6.57 -22.95 26.79
N SER A 94 -5.69 -23.42 27.68
CA SER A 94 -5.47 -24.86 27.87
C SER A 94 -6.77 -25.49 28.34
N THR A 95 -7.15 -26.62 27.74
CA THR A 95 -8.33 -27.43 28.10
C THR A 95 -8.39 -27.83 29.57
N SER A 96 -7.30 -27.64 30.32
CA SER A 96 -7.25 -27.80 31.78
C SER A 96 -8.09 -26.77 32.54
N ASP A 97 -8.29 -25.56 31.99
CA ASP A 97 -8.97 -24.46 32.70
C ASP A 97 -10.51 -24.55 32.60
N LEU A 98 -11.05 -25.31 31.65
CA LEU A 98 -12.50 -25.53 31.48
C LEU A 98 -13.05 -26.65 32.39
N LEU A 99 -12.20 -27.50 32.97
CA LEU A 99 -12.62 -28.60 33.84
C LEU A 99 -12.87 -28.18 35.30
N LEU A 100 -12.57 -26.94 35.67
CA LEU A 100 -12.69 -26.45 37.04
C LEU A 100 -13.95 -25.62 37.32
N LEU A 101 -14.82 -25.39 36.32
CA LEU A 101 -16.00 -24.53 36.48
C LEU A 101 -17.31 -25.27 36.82
N ASP A 102 -17.35 -26.60 36.72
CA ASP A 102 -18.59 -27.39 36.87
C ASP A 102 -18.69 -28.23 38.16
N ILE A 103 -17.78 -28.08 39.12
CA ILE A 103 -17.87 -28.80 40.40
C ILE A 103 -17.56 -27.86 41.56
N GLU A 104 -18.55 -27.06 41.94
CA GLU A 104 -18.93 -26.84 43.34
C GLU A 104 -20.12 -25.87 43.35
N LEU A 105 -21.29 -26.39 43.75
CA LEU A 105 -22.37 -25.74 44.52
C LEU A 105 -23.71 -26.42 44.21
N ASN A 106 -23.97 -27.56 44.86
CA ASN A 106 -25.29 -27.82 45.42
C ASN A 106 -25.13 -28.82 46.60
N ASP A 107 -25.73 -28.46 47.73
CA ASP A 107 -25.78 -29.15 49.04
C ASP A 107 -25.77 -30.70 49.01
#